data_AF-A0A7X0AIH9-F1
#
_entry.id   AF-A0A7X0AIH9-F1
#
_cell.length_a   1.000
_cell.length_b   1.000
_cell.length_c   1.000
_cell.angle_alpha   90.00
_cell.angle_beta   90.00
_cell.angle_gamma   90.00
#
_symmetry.space_group_name_H-M   'P 1'
#
loop_
_entity.id
_entity.type
_entity.pdbx_description
1 polymer ?
#
loop_
_entity_poly.entity_id
_entity_poly.type
_entity_poly.pdbx_seq_one_letter_code
_entity_poly.pdbx_strand_id
1 'polypeptide(L)'
;MSRHDESHPTELVDISATGALLRRPLGWAGELGQRWVLDMIFGHNLHIHLEASVARISDHHIGFSYSHIPEDKQVPLWNLLGGYADILEYWKDS
;
A
#
# COMPACT_ATOMS: atom_id res chain seq x y z
N MET A 1 -8.59 2.11 -2.81
CA MET A 1 -8.34 0.93 -3.67
C MET A 1 -9.53 0.72 -4.57
N SER A 2 -9.32 0.24 -5.79
CA SER A 2 -10.38 0.08 -6.78
C SER A 2 -10.21 -1.17 -7.63
N ARG A 3 -11.33 -1.66 -8.16
CA ARG A 3 -11.42 -2.79 -9.08
C ARG A 3 -12.71 -2.67 -9.89
N HIS A 4 -12.61 -2.57 -11.22
CA HIS A 4 -13.76 -2.30 -12.08
C HIS A 4 -14.58 -1.09 -11.58
N ASP A 5 -15.85 -1.28 -11.25
CA ASP A 5 -16.75 -0.24 -10.72
C ASP A 5 -16.71 -0.14 -9.18
N GLU A 6 -15.96 -1.00 -8.51
CA GLU A 6 -15.80 -0.99 -7.05
C GLU A 6 -14.66 -0.05 -6.65
N SER A 7 -14.96 0.91 -5.78
CA SER A 7 -13.95 1.78 -5.16
C SER A 7 -14.17 1.86 -3.67
N HIS A 8 -13.14 1.50 -2.92
CA HIS A 8 -13.15 1.51 -1.47
C HIS A 8 -12.06 2.47 -0.96
N PRO A 9 -12.42 3.67 -0.48
CA PRO A 9 -11.50 4.49 0.29
C PRO A 9 -11.20 3.75 1.60
N THR A 10 -9.93 3.65 1.95
CA THR A 10 -9.49 3.03 3.20
C THR A 10 -8.12 3.56 3.57
N GLU A 11 -7.69 3.27 4.80
CA GLU A 11 -6.42 3.72 5.34
C GLU A 11 -5.31 2.72 5.05
N LEU A 12 -4.15 3.25 4.67
CA LEU A 12 -2.89 2.53 4.65
C LEU A 12 -2.39 2.39 6.09
N VAL A 13 -2.17 1.16 6.54
CA VAL A 13 -1.68 0.85 7.89
C VAL A 13 -0.17 0.68 7.88
N ASP A 14 0.38 0.01 6.86
CA ASP A 14 1.81 -0.18 6.70
C ASP A 14 2.18 -0.33 5.21
N ILE A 15 3.43 -0.04 4.86
CA ILE A 15 3.94 -0.12 3.50
C ILE A 15 5.39 -0.61 3.47
N SER A 16 5.70 -1.45 2.49
CA SER A 16 7.05 -1.97 2.26
C SER A 16 7.43 -1.87 0.78
N ALA A 17 8.62 -2.35 0.44
CA ALA A 17 9.09 -2.42 -0.94
C ALA A 17 8.30 -3.43 -1.79
N THR A 18 7.61 -4.39 -1.17
CA THR A 18 6.94 -5.51 -1.87
C THR A 18 5.43 -5.54 -1.66
N GLY A 19 4.89 -4.76 -0.74
CA GLY A 19 3.46 -4.78 -0.46
C GLY A 19 2.99 -3.66 0.45
N ALA A 20 1.68 -3.68 0.70
CA ALA A 20 0.99 -2.72 1.55
C ALA A 20 -0.04 -3.44 2.43
N LEU A 21 -0.18 -2.98 3.66
CA LEU A 21 -1.22 -3.41 4.58
C LEU A 21 -2.28 -2.32 4.67
N LEU A 22 -3.51 -2.63 4.28
CA LEU A 22 -4.63 -1.70 4.32
C LEU A 22 -5.61 -2.13 5.41
N ARG A 23 -6.30 -1.15 5.99
CA ARG A 23 -7.49 -1.42 6.81
C ARG A 23 -8.57 -2.01 5.90
N ARG A 24 -9.26 -3.05 6.37
CA ARG A 24 -10.38 -3.65 5.65
C ARG A 24 -11.60 -2.73 5.75
N PRO A 25 -12.09 -2.14 4.64
CA PRO A 25 -13.28 -1.30 4.70
C PRO A 25 -14.54 -2.15 4.88
N LEU A 26 -15.56 -1.57 5.51
CA LEU A 26 -16.86 -2.21 5.66
C LEU A 26 -17.47 -2.51 4.28
N GLY A 27 -18.01 -3.72 4.11
CA GLY A 27 -18.61 -4.15 2.84
C GLY A 27 -17.60 -4.55 1.76
N TRP A 28 -16.29 -4.57 2.05
CA TRP A 28 -15.31 -5.11 1.10
C TRP A 28 -15.45 -6.62 0.93
N ALA A 29 -15.61 -7.04 -0.31
CA ALA A 29 -15.73 -8.44 -0.73
C ALA A 29 -14.69 -8.75 -1.82
N GLY A 30 -13.53 -9.24 -1.41
CA GLY A 30 -12.51 -9.74 -2.33
C GLY A 30 -11.89 -11.04 -1.84
N GLU A 31 -11.03 -11.63 -2.68
CA GLU A 31 -10.49 -12.97 -2.51
C GLU A 31 -8.96 -12.99 -2.61
N LEU A 32 -8.33 -14.02 -2.04
CA LEU A 32 -6.88 -14.22 -2.16
C LEU A 32 -6.46 -14.34 -3.64
N GLY A 33 -5.34 -13.70 -3.99
CA GLY A 33 -4.81 -13.62 -5.35
C GLY A 33 -5.49 -12.58 -6.25
N GLN A 34 -6.67 -12.08 -5.86
CA GLN A 34 -7.42 -11.12 -6.66
C GLN A 34 -6.64 -9.81 -6.81
N ARG A 35 -6.62 -9.25 -8.03
CA ARG A 35 -5.94 -7.99 -8.34
C ARG A 35 -6.81 -6.77 -8.05
N TRP A 36 -6.18 -5.76 -7.51
CA TRP A 36 -6.74 -4.46 -7.18
C TRP A 36 -5.76 -3.36 -7.57
N VAL A 37 -6.29 -2.18 -7.87
CA VAL A 37 -5.51 -0.97 -8.05
C VAL A 37 -5.45 -0.23 -6.72
N LEU A 38 -4.23 0.13 -6.32
CA LEU A 38 -3.97 0.93 -5.13
C LEU A 38 -3.59 2.35 -5.54
N ASP A 39 -4.51 3.28 -5.27
CA ASP A 39 -4.28 4.72 -5.29
C ASP A 39 -3.92 5.19 -3.88
N MET A 40 -2.64 5.43 -3.64
CA MET A 40 -2.11 5.86 -2.34
C MET A 40 -1.62 7.30 -2.43
N ILE A 41 -2.01 8.13 -1.45
CA ILE A 41 -1.69 9.55 -1.38
C ILE A 41 -0.91 9.80 -0.10
N PHE A 42 0.28 10.40 -0.23
CA PHE A 42 1.14 10.77 0.89
C PHE A 42 1.43 12.27 0.87
N GLY A 43 1.13 12.93 1.99
CA GLY A 43 1.27 14.37 2.12
C GLY A 43 0.51 15.11 1.02
N HIS A 44 1.13 16.14 0.44
CA HIS A 44 0.49 17.00 -0.55
C HIS A 44 0.87 16.67 -2.01
N ASN A 45 1.97 15.93 -2.24
CA ASN A 45 2.57 15.83 -3.59
C ASN A 45 2.93 14.41 -4.05
N LEU A 46 2.78 13.37 -3.21
CA LEU A 46 3.17 12.01 -3.59
C LEU A 46 1.93 11.15 -3.81
N HIS A 47 1.70 10.79 -5.07
CA HIS A 47 0.65 9.87 -5.50
C HIS A 47 1.27 8.62 -6.11
N ILE A 48 1.03 7.48 -5.48
CA ILE A 48 1.48 6.16 -5.94
C ILE A 48 0.25 5.40 -6.42
N HIS A 49 0.23 5.12 -7.72
CA HIS A 49 -0.79 4.32 -8.38
C HIS A 49 -0.12 3.04 -8.88
N LEU A 50 -0.57 1.87 -8.41
CA LEU A 50 0.00 0.58 -8.80
C LEU A 50 -1.02 -0.55 -8.71
N GLU A 51 -0.69 -1.68 -9.34
CA GLU A 51 -1.47 -2.91 -9.24
C GLU A 51 -0.91 -3.82 -8.14
N ALA A 52 -1.80 -4.44 -7.37
CA ALA A 52 -1.44 -5.39 -6.33
C ALA A 52 -2.44 -6.54 -6.22
N SER A 53 -1.96 -7.70 -5.78
CA SER A 53 -2.79 -8.87 -5.51
C SER A 53 -3.01 -9.02 -4.00
N VAL A 54 -4.22 -9.43 -3.62
CA VAL A 54 -4.53 -9.78 -2.21
C VAL A 54 -3.69 -10.97 -1.79
N ALA A 55 -2.75 -10.76 -0.88
CA ALA A 55 -1.86 -11.80 -0.35
C ALA A 55 -2.39 -12.40 0.96
N ARG A 56 -3.16 -11.63 1.75
CA ARG A 56 -3.73 -12.06 3.02
C ARG A 56 -5.02 -11.30 3.33
N ILE A 57 -5.98 -11.97 3.95
CA ILE A 57 -7.21 -11.37 4.49
C ILE A 57 -7.30 -11.70 5.97
N SER A 58 -7.72 -10.72 6.77
CA SER A 58 -8.04 -10.86 8.19
C SER A 58 -9.33 -10.10 8.52
N ASP A 59 -9.73 -10.13 9.78
CA ASP A 59 -10.93 -9.45 10.25
C ASP A 59 -10.86 -7.94 10.04
N HIS A 60 -9.68 -7.35 10.23
CA HIS A 60 -9.49 -5.89 10.22
C HIS A 60 -8.56 -5.36 9.13
N HIS A 61 -7.80 -6.24 8.47
CA HIS A 61 -6.77 -5.84 7.51
C HIS A 61 -6.77 -6.71 6.26
N ILE A 62 -6.28 -6.11 5.17
CA ILE A 62 -6.00 -6.76 3.90
C ILE A 62 -4.53 -6.53 3.58
N GLY A 63 -3.77 -7.61 3.40
CA GLY A 63 -2.39 -7.55 2.94
C GLY A 63 -2.35 -7.68 1.44
N PHE A 64 -1.66 -6.77 0.77
CA PHE A 64 -1.43 -6.75 -0.66
C PHE A 64 0.04 -7.01 -0.98
N SER A 65 0.31 -7.79 -2.02
CA SER A 65 1.61 -7.90 -2.68
C SER A 65 1.57 -7.14 -3.99
N TYR A 66 2.53 -6.26 -4.24
CA TYR A 66 2.60 -5.54 -5.50
C TYR A 66 2.77 -6.51 -6.66
N SER A 67 1.93 -6.38 -7.68
CA SER A 67 2.01 -7.19 -8.90
C SER A 67 2.93 -6.52 -9.91
N HIS A 68 2.88 -5.19 -9.98
CA HIS A 68 3.72 -4.38 -10.84
C HIS A 68 3.84 -2.97 -10.27
N ILE A 69 5.07 -2.50 -10.07
CA ILE A 69 5.35 -1.13 -9.65
C ILE A 69 5.83 -0.38 -10.91
N PRO A 70 5.10 0.63 -11.40
CA PRO A 70 5.53 1.44 -12.53
C PRO A 70 6.92 2.05 -12.28
N GLU A 71 7.78 2.10 -13.30
CA GLU A 71 9.17 2.56 -13.16
C GLU A 71 9.28 3.97 -12.57
N ASP A 72 8.38 4.87 -12.96
CA ASP A 72 8.30 6.25 -12.45
C ASP A 72 7.88 6.33 -10.97
N LYS A 73 7.33 5.25 -10.42
CA LYS A 73 6.90 5.15 -9.01
C LYS A 73 7.90 4.40 -8.13
N GLN A 74 8.89 3.72 -8.70
CA GLN A 74 9.89 2.96 -7.93
C GLN A 74 10.75 3.86 -7.04
N VAL A 75 11.41 4.86 -7.62
CA VAL A 75 12.26 5.80 -6.86
C VAL A 75 11.47 6.58 -5.79
N PRO A 76 10.29 7.15 -6.09
CA PRO A 76 9.46 7.77 -5.05
C PRO A 76 9.06 6.84 -3.91
N LEU A 77 8.71 5.58 -4.22
CA LEU A 77 8.39 4.58 -3.21
C LEU A 77 9.62 4.27 -2.34
N TRP A 78 10.80 4.04 -2.93
CA TRP A 78 12.01 3.78 -2.15
C TRP A 78 12.44 4.98 -1.31
N ASN A 79 12.31 6.21 -1.82
CA ASN A 79 12.59 7.41 -1.04
C ASN A 79 11.63 7.55 0.15
N LEU A 80 10.34 7.21 -0.03
CA LEU A 80 9.38 7.17 1.07
C LEU A 80 9.81 6.15 2.14
N LEU A 81 10.20 4.94 1.73
CA LEU A 81 10.63 3.87 2.63
C LEU A 81 11.95 4.20 3.34
N GLY A 82 12.91 4.77 2.60
CA GLY A 82 14.20 5.22 3.12
C GLY A 82 14.03 6.35 4.15
N GLY A 83 13.15 7.33 3.89
CA GLY A 83 12.84 8.37 4.85
C GLY A 83 12.28 7.83 6.18
N TYR A 84 11.50 6.75 6.16
CA TYR A 84 11.09 6.07 7.40
C TYR A 84 12.23 5.30 8.07
N ALA A 85 13.14 4.70 7.30
CA ALA A 85 14.33 4.05 7.84
C ALA A 85 15.25 5.04 8.56
N ASP A 86 15.47 6.23 7.98
CA ASP A 86 16.25 7.31 8.59
C ASP A 86 15.64 7.79 9.92
N ILE A 87 14.30 7.87 9.99
CA ILE A 87 13.61 8.19 11.25
C ILE A 87 13.90 7.11 12.30
N LEU A 88 13.82 5.82 11.95
CA LEU A 88 14.07 4.71 12.88
C LEU A 88 15.53 4.62 13.36
N GLU A 89 16.51 4.97 12.52
CA GLU A 89 17.92 5.03 12.92
C GLU A 89 18.14 6.12 13.98
N TYR A 90 17.48 7.27 13.85
CA TYR A 90 17.59 8.37 14.81
C TYR A 90 17.12 8.02 16.24
N TRP A 91 16.21 7.05 16.39
CA TRP A 91 15.75 6.56 17.71
C TRP A 91 16.65 5.49 18.32
N LYS A 92 17.54 4.86 17.55
CA LYS A 92 18.46 3.84 18.07
C LYS A 92 19.70 4.43 18.73
N ASP A 93 20.03 5.67 18.39
CA ASP A 93 21.18 6.41 18.93
C ASP A 93 20.81 7.36 20.10
N SER A 94 19.59 7.28 20.62
CA SER A 94 19.09 8.11 21.74
C SER A 94 18.90 7.33 23.04
#